data_AF-R5AJS0-F1
#
_entry.id   AF-R5AJS0-F1
#
_cell.length_a   1.000
_cell.length_b   1.000
_cell.length_c   1.000
_cell.angle_alpha   90.00
_cell.angle_beta   90.00
_cell.angle_gamma   90.00
#
_symmetry.space_group_name_H-M   'P 1'
#
loop_
_entity.id
_entity.type
_entity.pdbx_description
1 polymer ?
#
loop_
_entity_poly.entity_id
_entity_poly.type
_entity_poly.pdbx_seq_one_letter_code
_entity_poly.pdbx_strand_id
1 'polypeptide(L)'
;MKKTGLANIGACIAAVLLGCVSIACQPTPKNEIVTYKGDDSLKTIIHAAPCPAATYEAPPAWTASIPGITEDVNIAIDADILVPNVTSFPVIRVAPAEITAELAERIVEKLADGRSVYDGRVAYTKKEILRFIANITENIENPQSSFHQSYKEGSEEYDRRLEEYEKAIAAWQKRLEDAPEDKRDRPLEYVFTRADEAYGVKVQDTDEPDIARFVEINGITKENDVRVQSFVFFRNETAPFNNQSITYYNLRESLAQNATLSSQVEGLKNCAMTVSEAEAVAREFLASIGITDMSVFLCCSANQFNEETDQGAKTIFDYSQCYVLYFTKNLNGINVLYQANSYSAEIPFERYWPTEYIRVVVNGRGVSEFYWSSPYKELHTINENVGLLDFSIVQERIGKMLAMQIEYAAEDPAIIRRDIIINRIVLGYIKLREKDTGDQMLVPAWNCYGYETNHYREQQPGGYLLDENNCYTQDIPGHCFLTLNAIDGSVIDRSLGY
;
A
#
# COMPACT_ATOMS: atom_id res chain seq x y z
N MET A 1 -54.78 51.74 11.54
CA MET A 1 -55.03 50.56 10.68
C MET A 1 -53.67 49.91 10.46
N LYS A 2 -53.30 48.86 11.22
CA LYS A 2 -53.47 47.42 10.88
C LYS A 2 -52.97 47.14 9.47
N LYS A 3 -52.06 46.22 9.15
CA LYS A 3 -51.36 45.07 9.79
C LYS A 3 -50.40 44.61 8.65
N THR A 4 -49.11 44.33 8.79
CA THR A 4 -48.38 43.12 9.27
C THR A 4 -47.15 43.05 8.34
N GLY A 5 -45.90 42.76 8.71
CA GLY A 5 -45.26 42.55 9.99
C GLY A 5 -43.75 42.41 9.71
N LEU A 6 -42.94 43.02 10.58
CA LEU A 6 -41.50 42.81 10.70
C LEU A 6 -41.18 41.33 10.98
N ALA A 7 -40.07 40.82 10.44
CA ALA A 7 -39.10 40.04 11.21
C ALA A 7 -37.79 39.81 10.42
N ASN A 8 -36.69 40.36 10.97
CA ASN A 8 -35.36 39.77 11.04
C ASN A 8 -34.61 39.40 9.75
N ILE A 9 -33.84 40.35 9.23
CA ILE A 9 -32.55 40.06 8.59
C ILE A 9 -31.52 40.05 9.74
N GLY A 10 -31.28 38.88 10.30
CA GLY A 10 -30.34 38.65 11.38
C GLY A 10 -30.15 37.15 11.59
N ALA A 11 -28.88 36.73 11.58
CA ALA A 11 -28.34 35.37 11.69
C ALA A 11 -28.31 34.53 10.40
N CYS A 12 -27.10 34.38 9.84
CA CYS A 12 -26.48 33.10 9.45
C CYS A 12 -25.09 33.35 8.84
N ILE A 13 -24.20 33.96 9.64
CA ILE A 13 -22.75 33.78 9.50
C ILE A 13 -22.41 32.64 10.44
N ALA A 14 -22.39 31.42 9.88
CA ALA A 14 -22.00 30.12 10.42
C ALA A 14 -22.95 29.05 9.85
N ALA A 15 -22.38 27.96 9.35
CA ALA A 15 -23.03 26.76 8.80
C ALA A 15 -23.54 26.84 7.35
N VAL A 16 -22.66 26.47 6.40
CA VAL A 16 -22.91 25.39 5.41
C VAL A 16 -21.53 24.77 5.06
N LEU A 17 -20.97 24.06 6.05
CA LEU A 17 -19.85 23.12 5.90
C LEU A 17 -20.34 21.71 6.32
N LEU A 18 -21.63 21.43 6.11
CA LEU A 18 -22.27 20.16 6.42
C LEU A 18 -23.10 19.75 5.21
N GLY A 19 -22.60 18.77 4.45
CA GLY A 19 -23.29 18.32 3.25
C GLY A 19 -22.78 17.02 2.65
N CYS A 20 -22.09 16.16 3.42
CA CYS A 20 -21.78 14.77 3.07
C CYS A 20 -21.55 13.93 4.34
N VAL A 21 -22.40 14.08 5.37
CA VAL A 21 -22.40 13.18 6.53
C VAL A 21 -23.83 12.81 6.87
N SER A 22 -24.33 11.77 6.21
CA SER A 22 -25.39 10.92 6.75
C SER A 22 -25.49 9.61 5.97
N ILE A 23 -24.40 8.83 5.97
CA ILE A 23 -24.57 7.39 6.18
C ILE A 23 -24.59 7.27 7.68
N ALA A 24 -25.79 7.15 8.24
CA ALA A 24 -25.94 6.86 9.65
C ALA A 24 -25.16 5.59 9.95
N CYS A 25 -24.10 5.70 10.73
CA CYS A 25 -23.50 4.58 11.44
C CYS A 25 -24.63 3.85 12.16
N GLN A 26 -25.11 2.74 11.62
CA GLN A 26 -25.83 1.79 12.45
C GLN A 26 -24.83 1.29 13.49
N PRO A 27 -25.25 1.16 14.76
CA PRO A 27 -24.37 0.62 15.78
C PRO A 27 -23.94 -0.78 15.36
N THR A 28 -22.63 -0.99 15.27
CA THR A 28 -22.04 -2.32 15.10
C THR A 28 -22.70 -3.26 16.11
N PRO A 29 -23.39 -4.33 15.67
CA PRO A 29 -23.99 -5.28 16.59
C PRO A 29 -22.90 -5.87 17.48
N LYS A 30 -23.09 -5.78 18.80
CA LYS A 30 -22.21 -6.38 19.82
C LYS A 30 -22.39 -7.90 19.83
N ASN A 31 -21.93 -8.60 18.81
CA ASN A 31 -21.54 -9.99 18.97
C ASN A 31 -20.01 -9.97 19.04
N GLU A 32 -19.47 -10.24 20.23
CA GLU A 32 -18.04 -10.47 20.43
C GLU A 32 -17.64 -11.61 19.48
N ILE A 33 -17.08 -11.26 18.30
CA ILE A 33 -15.99 -12.07 17.73
C ILE A 33 -15.08 -12.30 18.93
N VAL A 34 -14.72 -13.56 19.21
CA VAL A 34 -13.81 -13.88 20.31
C VAL A 34 -12.43 -13.32 19.94
N THR A 35 -12.29 -12.01 20.05
CA THR A 35 -11.08 -11.31 20.39
C THR A 35 -10.71 -11.88 21.73
N TYR A 36 -9.81 -12.85 21.72
CA TYR A 36 -9.29 -13.38 22.95
C TYR A 36 -8.63 -12.20 23.67
N LYS A 37 -9.16 -11.84 24.83
CA LYS A 37 -8.64 -10.77 25.69
C LYS A 37 -7.32 -11.26 26.27
N GLY A 38 -6.28 -11.26 25.44
CA GLY A 38 -4.91 -11.36 25.87
C GLY A 38 -4.63 -10.19 26.79
N ASP A 39 -4.24 -10.49 28.03
CA ASP A 39 -3.45 -9.54 28.82
C ASP A 39 -2.52 -10.32 29.78
N ASP A 40 -2.94 -11.49 30.28
CA ASP A 40 -2.09 -12.27 31.21
C ASP A 40 -1.45 -13.54 30.60
N SER A 41 -2.17 -14.35 29.80
CA SER A 41 -1.65 -15.66 29.34
C SER A 41 -0.52 -15.51 28.32
N LEU A 42 -0.71 -14.72 27.27
CA LEU A 42 0.30 -14.50 26.22
C LEU A 42 1.57 -13.86 26.81
N LYS A 43 1.40 -12.84 27.66
CA LYS A 43 2.49 -12.18 28.37
C LYS A 43 3.26 -13.17 29.25
N THR A 44 2.55 -14.05 29.97
CA THR A 44 3.17 -15.12 30.76
C THR A 44 3.99 -16.07 29.90
N ILE A 45 3.49 -16.48 28.74
CA ILE A 45 4.20 -17.38 27.81
C ILE A 45 5.45 -16.68 27.24
N ILE A 46 5.33 -15.42 26.82
CA ILE A 46 6.46 -14.65 26.29
C ILE A 46 7.56 -14.47 27.34
N HIS A 47 7.23 -14.24 28.61
CA HIS A 47 8.24 -14.10 29.67
C HIS A 47 8.66 -15.42 30.34
N ALA A 48 8.20 -16.57 29.85
CA ALA A 48 8.63 -17.87 30.34
C ALA A 48 10.07 -18.21 29.92
N ALA A 49 10.62 -19.28 30.49
CA ALA A 49 11.91 -19.80 30.06
C ALA A 49 11.84 -20.22 28.56
N PRO A 50 12.88 -19.95 27.75
CA PRO A 50 12.90 -20.34 26.35
C PRO A 50 12.70 -21.85 26.16
N CYS A 51 11.92 -22.21 25.16
CA CYS A 51 11.75 -23.61 24.75
C CYS A 51 13.05 -24.15 24.12
N PRO A 52 13.31 -25.47 24.19
CA PRO A 52 14.40 -26.09 23.46
C PRO A 52 14.29 -25.82 21.95
N ALA A 53 15.44 -25.66 21.30
CA ALA A 53 15.48 -25.48 19.85
C ALA A 53 14.97 -26.75 19.14
N ALA A 54 14.03 -26.58 18.21
CA ALA A 54 13.45 -27.65 17.41
C ALA A 54 12.89 -27.08 16.11
N THR A 55 12.97 -27.84 15.03
CA THR A 55 12.27 -27.50 13.78
C THR A 55 10.77 -27.58 14.03
N TYR A 56 10.02 -26.60 13.52
CA TYR A 56 8.56 -26.63 13.58
C TYR A 56 8.00 -27.56 12.52
N GLU A 57 7.15 -28.50 12.91
CA GLU A 57 6.59 -29.52 12.04
C GLU A 57 5.19 -29.12 11.54
N ALA A 58 5.03 -29.08 10.21
CA ALA A 58 3.77 -28.86 9.52
C ALA A 58 3.74 -29.68 8.21
N PRO A 59 2.56 -30.14 7.75
CA PRO A 59 2.45 -30.74 6.42
C PRO A 59 2.80 -29.70 5.35
N PRO A 60 3.37 -30.09 4.20
CA PRO A 60 3.78 -29.14 3.15
C PRO A 60 2.59 -28.45 2.46
N ALA A 61 1.41 -29.07 2.51
CA ALA A 61 0.18 -28.55 1.92
C ALA A 61 -1.03 -28.96 2.76
N TRP A 62 -2.10 -28.20 2.65
CA TRP A 62 -3.38 -28.49 3.27
C TRP A 62 -4.54 -28.22 2.30
N THR A 63 -5.37 -29.23 2.08
CA THR A 63 -6.63 -29.09 1.33
C THR A 63 -7.82 -29.34 2.25
N ALA A 64 -8.80 -28.45 2.25
CA ALA A 64 -10.05 -28.59 2.98
C ALA A 64 -11.18 -27.77 2.36
N SER A 65 -12.41 -28.20 2.56
CA SER A 65 -13.59 -27.38 2.34
C SER A 65 -14.19 -27.03 3.69
N ILE A 66 -14.40 -25.75 3.93
CA ILE A 66 -15.04 -25.24 5.13
C ILE A 66 -16.38 -24.67 4.70
N PRO A 67 -17.50 -25.14 5.27
CA PRO A 67 -18.79 -24.51 5.01
C PRO A 67 -18.74 -23.07 5.52
N GLY A 68 -19.16 -22.11 4.69
CA GLY A 68 -19.44 -20.76 5.16
C GLY A 68 -20.59 -20.77 6.17
N ILE A 69 -20.75 -19.66 6.90
CA ILE A 69 -21.90 -19.49 7.80
C ILE A 69 -23.23 -19.43 7.00
N THR A 70 -23.18 -18.96 5.74
CA THR A 70 -24.32 -19.00 4.80
C THR A 70 -24.05 -20.00 3.68
N GLU A 71 -25.12 -20.52 3.06
CA GLU A 71 -25.01 -21.47 1.94
C GLU A 71 -24.37 -20.84 0.67
N ASP A 72 -24.39 -19.51 0.57
CA ASP A 72 -23.87 -18.76 -0.59
C ASP A 72 -22.38 -18.40 -0.46
N VAL A 73 -21.73 -18.78 0.65
CA VAL A 73 -20.30 -18.56 0.89
C VAL A 73 -19.58 -19.90 0.96
N ASN A 74 -18.63 -20.12 0.05
CA ASN A 74 -17.76 -21.28 0.10
C ASN A 74 -16.34 -20.85 0.45
N ILE A 75 -15.73 -21.60 1.36
CA ILE A 75 -14.34 -21.42 1.73
C ILE A 75 -13.62 -22.70 1.36
N ALA A 76 -12.68 -22.61 0.42
CA ALA A 76 -11.77 -23.69 0.09
C ALA A 76 -10.36 -23.32 0.53
N ILE A 77 -9.70 -24.28 1.17
CA ILE A 77 -8.27 -24.22 1.43
C ILE A 77 -7.64 -25.19 0.44
N ASP A 78 -6.74 -24.68 -0.38
CA ASP A 78 -5.84 -25.46 -1.23
C ASP A 78 -4.48 -24.78 -1.17
N ALA A 79 -3.84 -24.90 0.00
CA ALA A 79 -2.76 -24.02 0.40
C ALA A 79 -1.44 -24.75 0.58
N ASP A 80 -0.37 -24.16 0.03
CA ASP A 80 0.99 -24.45 0.46
C ASP A 80 1.20 -23.91 1.88
N ILE A 81 1.81 -24.74 2.73
CA ILE A 81 2.18 -24.35 4.10
C ILE A 81 3.67 -24.03 4.14
N LEU A 82 3.99 -22.76 4.36
CA LEU A 82 5.35 -22.26 4.33
C LEU A 82 5.83 -22.00 5.76
N VAL A 83 6.78 -22.83 6.20
CA VAL A 83 7.46 -22.73 7.50
C VAL A 83 8.93 -22.36 7.27
N PRO A 84 9.46 -21.34 7.96
CA PRO A 84 10.89 -21.01 7.89
C PRO A 84 11.75 -22.18 8.37
N ASN A 85 12.84 -22.48 7.65
CA ASN A 85 13.78 -23.53 8.02
C ASN A 85 14.72 -23.06 9.16
N VAL A 86 14.15 -22.94 10.36
CA VAL A 86 14.81 -22.47 11.58
C VAL A 86 14.39 -23.33 12.77
N THR A 87 15.15 -23.27 13.86
CA THR A 87 14.90 -24.06 15.07
C THR A 87 14.45 -23.23 16.26
N SER A 88 14.27 -21.92 16.09
CA SER A 88 13.94 -20.99 17.16
C SER A 88 13.11 -19.81 16.66
N PHE A 89 12.11 -19.42 17.43
CA PHE A 89 11.26 -18.26 17.17
C PHE A 89 11.37 -17.28 18.34
N PRO A 90 12.34 -16.35 18.33
CA PRO A 90 12.44 -15.34 19.36
C PRO A 90 11.28 -14.33 19.31
N VAL A 91 10.99 -13.71 20.44
CA VAL A 91 10.14 -12.52 20.54
C VAL A 91 11.03 -11.31 20.81
N ILE A 92 10.95 -10.30 19.94
CA ILE A 92 11.93 -9.20 19.92
C ILE A 92 11.20 -7.87 20.10
N ARG A 93 11.67 -7.05 21.03
CA ARG A 93 11.19 -5.67 21.20
C ARG A 93 11.70 -4.80 20.05
N VAL A 94 10.82 -3.99 19.47
CA VAL A 94 11.18 -3.08 18.36
C VAL A 94 10.82 -1.64 18.68
N ALA A 95 11.53 -0.71 18.05
CA ALA A 95 11.22 0.71 18.07
C ALA A 95 11.42 1.32 16.67
N PRO A 96 10.76 2.45 16.35
CA PRO A 96 11.00 3.17 15.11
C PRO A 96 12.49 3.43 14.89
N ALA A 97 12.94 3.22 13.67
CA ALA A 97 14.27 3.59 13.22
C ALA A 97 14.18 4.89 12.43
N GLU A 98 15.22 5.70 12.53
CA GLU A 98 15.34 6.95 11.80
C GLU A 98 15.90 6.70 10.40
N ILE A 99 15.31 7.36 9.41
CA ILE A 99 15.90 7.51 8.08
C ILE A 99 16.89 8.67 8.16
N THR A 100 18.18 8.37 8.16
CA THR A 100 19.23 9.40 8.30
C THR A 100 19.46 10.14 6.98
N ALA A 101 20.05 11.35 7.09
CA ALA A 101 20.50 12.13 5.93
C ALA A 101 21.40 11.32 5.00
N GLU A 102 22.37 10.60 5.57
CA GLU A 102 23.37 9.84 4.81
C GLU A 102 22.71 8.68 4.05
N LEU A 103 21.70 8.05 4.64
CA LEU A 103 20.94 7.00 3.97
C LEU A 103 20.10 7.57 2.82
N ALA A 104 19.41 8.69 3.06
CA ALA A 104 18.66 9.38 2.01
C ALA A 104 19.56 9.85 0.86
N GLU A 105 20.74 10.38 1.17
CA GLU A 105 21.73 10.81 0.18
C GLU A 105 22.24 9.65 -0.67
N ARG A 106 22.65 8.53 -0.06
CA ARG A 106 23.06 7.33 -0.79
C ARG A 106 21.97 6.81 -1.72
N ILE A 107 20.71 6.86 -1.30
CA ILE A 107 19.57 6.46 -2.13
C ILE A 107 19.46 7.37 -3.35
N VAL A 108 19.50 8.69 -3.15
CA VAL A 108 19.43 9.67 -4.25
C VAL A 108 20.62 9.54 -5.19
N GLU A 109 21.85 9.44 -4.67
CA GLU A 109 23.06 9.26 -5.47
C GLU A 109 22.99 7.99 -6.32
N LYS A 110 22.54 6.88 -5.72
CA LYS A 110 22.43 5.60 -6.42
C LYS A 110 21.41 5.66 -7.54
N LEU A 111 20.27 6.30 -7.31
CA LEU A 111 19.20 6.46 -8.28
C LEU A 111 19.52 7.50 -9.36
N ALA A 112 20.35 8.49 -9.04
CA ALA A 112 20.89 9.44 -10.00
C ALA A 112 21.96 8.80 -10.91
N ASP A 113 22.58 7.69 -10.47
CA ASP A 113 23.59 6.92 -11.22
C ASP A 113 24.73 7.82 -11.73
N GLY A 114 25.23 8.70 -10.85
CA GLY A 114 26.30 9.65 -11.16
C GLY A 114 25.90 10.83 -12.05
N ARG A 115 24.62 10.97 -12.42
CA ARG A 115 24.11 12.10 -13.22
C ARG A 115 23.75 13.28 -12.32
N SER A 116 23.87 14.49 -12.86
CA SER A 116 23.44 15.71 -12.16
C SER A 116 21.92 15.73 -11.99
N VAL A 117 21.48 16.02 -10.77
CA VAL A 117 20.08 16.21 -10.39
C VAL A 117 19.71 17.69 -10.58
N TYR A 118 18.63 17.99 -11.31
CA TYR A 118 18.22 19.35 -11.66
C TYR A 118 16.86 19.72 -11.04
N ASP A 119 16.64 20.95 -10.60
CA ASP A 119 15.40 21.37 -9.91
C ASP A 119 14.15 21.13 -10.77
N GLY A 120 13.27 20.21 -10.39
CA GLY A 120 12.05 19.86 -11.13
C GLY A 120 10.92 20.89 -11.00
N ARG A 121 11.11 21.96 -10.23
CA ARG A 121 10.17 23.11 -10.20
C ARG A 121 10.35 24.04 -11.40
N VAL A 122 11.16 23.67 -12.41
CA VAL A 122 11.18 24.42 -13.66
C VAL A 122 9.78 24.41 -14.28
N ALA A 123 9.35 25.58 -14.75
CA ALA A 123 8.11 25.69 -15.51
C ALA A 123 8.15 24.75 -16.73
N TYR A 124 7.04 24.04 -16.97
CA TYR A 124 6.85 23.29 -18.21
C TYR A 124 6.99 24.23 -19.41
N THR A 125 7.65 23.75 -20.45
CA THR A 125 7.75 24.46 -21.71
C THR A 125 6.38 24.56 -22.39
N LYS A 126 6.23 25.54 -23.27
CA LYS A 126 5.01 25.65 -24.10
C LYS A 126 4.70 24.36 -24.85
N LYS A 127 5.74 23.68 -25.37
CA LYS A 127 5.61 22.41 -26.08
C LYS A 127 5.04 21.29 -25.18
N GLU A 128 5.52 21.19 -23.93
CA GLU A 128 5.01 20.21 -22.96
C GLU A 128 3.57 20.53 -22.54
N ILE A 129 3.25 21.80 -22.27
CA ILE A 129 1.88 22.21 -21.90
C ILE A 129 0.90 21.96 -23.05
N LEU A 130 1.26 22.29 -24.28
CA LEU A 130 0.46 21.98 -25.46
C LEU A 130 0.22 20.48 -25.62
N ARG A 131 1.21 19.65 -25.26
CA ARG A 131 1.06 18.19 -25.26
C ARG A 131 0.06 17.72 -24.20
N PHE A 132 0.12 18.25 -22.97
CA PHE A 132 -0.87 17.90 -21.94
C PHE A 132 -2.28 18.28 -22.34
N ILE A 133 -2.46 19.46 -22.93
CA ILE A 133 -3.76 19.89 -23.47
C ILE A 133 -4.24 18.90 -24.54
N ALA A 134 -3.39 18.60 -25.53
CA ALA A 134 -3.74 17.68 -26.61
C ALA A 134 -4.13 16.28 -26.10
N ASN A 135 -3.39 15.72 -25.14
CA ASN A 135 -3.69 14.41 -24.56
C ASN A 135 -5.05 14.38 -23.83
N ILE A 136 -5.35 15.41 -23.03
CA ILE A 136 -6.63 15.49 -22.29
C ILE A 136 -7.78 15.68 -23.29
N THR A 137 -7.60 16.55 -24.28
CA THR A 137 -8.58 16.76 -25.36
C THR A 137 -8.84 15.46 -26.14
N GLU A 138 -7.81 14.73 -26.55
CA GLU A 138 -7.96 13.46 -27.25
C GLU A 138 -8.69 12.41 -26.40
N ASN A 139 -8.41 12.36 -25.09
CA ASN A 139 -9.13 11.47 -24.16
C ASN A 139 -10.63 11.79 -24.12
N ILE A 140 -11.02 13.06 -24.19
CA ILE A 140 -12.43 13.46 -24.23
C ILE A 140 -13.05 13.19 -25.61
N GLU A 141 -12.35 13.50 -26.70
CA GLU A 141 -12.91 13.47 -28.04
C GLU A 141 -12.97 12.06 -28.65
N ASN A 142 -12.06 11.16 -28.26
CA ASN A 142 -11.98 9.81 -28.80
C ASN A 142 -12.96 8.86 -28.08
N PRO A 143 -14.03 8.35 -28.71
CA PRO A 143 -14.99 7.46 -28.06
C PRO A 143 -14.43 6.11 -27.61
N GLN A 144 -13.22 5.76 -28.05
CA GLN A 144 -12.51 4.55 -27.66
C GLN A 144 -11.52 4.76 -26.51
N SER A 145 -11.40 5.99 -25.99
CA SER A 145 -10.47 6.32 -24.91
C SER A 145 -10.84 5.66 -23.57
N SER A 146 -9.90 5.67 -22.64
CA SER A 146 -10.15 5.18 -21.28
C SER A 146 -11.23 5.99 -20.56
N PHE A 147 -11.39 7.27 -20.88
CA PHE A 147 -12.44 8.12 -20.33
C PHE A 147 -13.84 7.58 -20.66
N HIS A 148 -14.13 7.31 -21.94
CA HIS A 148 -15.44 6.79 -22.39
C HIS A 148 -15.70 5.35 -21.97
N GLN A 149 -14.65 4.56 -21.76
CA GLN A 149 -14.78 3.19 -21.23
C GLN A 149 -15.05 3.18 -19.72
N SER A 150 -14.45 4.11 -18.98
CA SER A 150 -14.58 4.20 -17.52
C SER A 150 -15.89 4.87 -17.10
N TYR A 151 -16.40 5.78 -17.92
CA TYR A 151 -17.57 6.59 -17.59
C TYR A 151 -18.64 6.47 -18.65
N LYS A 152 -19.84 6.07 -18.24
CA LYS A 152 -20.97 5.92 -19.15
C LYS A 152 -21.52 7.28 -19.55
N GLU A 153 -21.57 7.57 -20.84
CA GLU A 153 -22.16 8.79 -21.40
C GLU A 153 -23.60 9.00 -20.86
N GLY A 154 -23.89 10.24 -20.45
CA GLY A 154 -25.18 10.63 -19.86
C GLY A 154 -25.37 10.25 -18.38
N SER A 155 -24.32 9.77 -17.70
CA SER A 155 -24.33 9.60 -16.24
C SER A 155 -23.80 10.84 -15.51
N GLU A 156 -24.23 11.07 -14.27
CA GLU A 156 -23.73 12.18 -13.45
C GLU A 156 -22.21 12.11 -13.19
N GLU A 157 -21.63 10.91 -13.13
CA GLU A 157 -20.18 10.73 -12.99
C GLU A 157 -19.46 11.15 -14.29
N TYR A 158 -19.99 10.78 -15.45
CA TYR A 158 -19.44 11.20 -16.75
C TYR A 158 -19.41 12.73 -16.87
N ASP A 159 -20.53 13.40 -16.58
CA ASP A 159 -20.63 14.85 -16.67
C ASP A 159 -19.66 15.55 -15.69
N ARG A 160 -19.56 15.04 -14.45
CA ARG A 160 -18.62 15.55 -13.45
C ARG A 160 -17.17 15.42 -13.90
N ARG A 161 -16.79 14.25 -14.46
CA ARG A 161 -15.43 13.97 -14.92
C ARG A 161 -15.09 14.77 -16.17
N LEU A 162 -16.05 14.96 -17.07
CA LEU A 162 -15.89 15.86 -18.22
C LEU A 162 -15.58 17.29 -17.76
N GLU A 163 -16.35 17.81 -16.79
CA GLU A 163 -16.10 19.14 -16.21
C GLU A 163 -14.71 19.24 -15.55
N GLU A 164 -14.25 18.20 -14.84
CA GLU A 164 -12.89 18.14 -14.27
C GLU A 164 -11.81 18.22 -15.37
N TYR A 165 -11.97 17.48 -16.47
CA TYR A 165 -11.03 17.48 -17.58
C TYR A 165 -11.01 18.82 -18.31
N GLU A 166 -12.18 19.43 -18.55
CA GLU A 166 -12.29 20.76 -19.15
C GLU A 166 -11.64 21.84 -18.26
N LYS A 167 -11.86 21.77 -16.94
CA LYS A 167 -11.16 22.64 -15.97
C LYS A 167 -9.64 22.44 -16.01
N ALA A 168 -9.17 21.21 -16.14
CA ALA A 168 -7.75 20.91 -16.27
C ALA A 168 -7.16 21.50 -17.56
N ILE A 169 -7.85 21.36 -18.70
CA ILE A 169 -7.46 21.99 -19.97
C ILE A 169 -7.36 23.51 -19.82
N ALA A 170 -8.38 24.16 -19.24
CA ALA A 170 -8.38 25.60 -19.02
C ALA A 170 -7.22 26.05 -18.10
N ALA A 171 -6.91 25.29 -17.05
CA ALA A 171 -5.78 25.56 -16.18
C ALA A 171 -4.43 25.44 -16.92
N TRP A 172 -4.28 24.44 -17.80
CA TRP A 172 -3.10 24.29 -18.64
C TRP A 172 -2.98 25.40 -19.69
N GLN A 173 -4.08 25.80 -20.33
CA GLN A 173 -4.12 26.92 -21.27
C GLN A 173 -3.68 28.22 -20.59
N LYS A 174 -4.11 28.48 -19.35
CA LYS A 174 -3.63 29.62 -18.57
C LYS A 174 -2.12 29.53 -18.30
N ARG A 175 -1.61 28.36 -17.93
CA ARG A 175 -0.15 28.15 -17.71
C ARG A 175 0.66 28.33 -18.99
N LEU A 176 0.08 28.08 -20.16
CA LEU A 176 0.74 28.24 -21.46
C LEU A 176 1.13 29.70 -21.75
N GLU A 177 0.37 30.68 -21.24
CA GLU A 177 0.60 32.11 -21.47
C GLU A 177 1.97 32.56 -20.95
N ASP A 178 2.35 32.10 -19.75
CA ASP A 178 3.60 32.46 -19.08
C ASP A 178 4.71 31.42 -19.24
N ALA A 179 4.46 30.35 -20.01
CA ALA A 179 5.38 29.23 -20.12
C ALA A 179 6.61 29.59 -20.99
N PRO A 180 7.82 29.13 -20.60
CA PRO A 180 9.02 29.32 -21.39
C PRO A 180 8.99 28.50 -22.69
N GLU A 181 9.69 28.97 -23.73
CA GLU A 181 9.89 28.19 -24.96
C GLU A 181 10.85 27.02 -24.73
N ASP A 182 11.95 27.28 -24.01
CA ASP A 182 13.00 26.31 -23.72
C ASP A 182 13.10 26.02 -22.22
N LYS A 183 13.43 24.77 -21.89
CA LYS A 183 13.63 24.32 -20.51
C LYS A 183 14.89 24.99 -19.93
N ARG A 184 14.79 25.59 -18.74
CA ARG A 184 15.95 26.14 -18.03
C ARG A 184 16.53 25.07 -17.11
N ASP A 185 17.72 24.57 -17.43
CA ASP A 185 18.47 23.67 -16.57
C ASP A 185 18.96 24.42 -15.33
N ARG A 186 18.44 24.08 -14.15
CA ARG A 186 18.97 24.56 -12.86
C ARG A 186 19.49 23.36 -12.07
N PRO A 187 20.80 23.13 -11.97
CA PRO A 187 21.34 22.11 -11.07
C PRO A 187 20.75 22.30 -9.67
N LEU A 188 20.27 21.21 -9.08
CA LEU A 188 19.72 21.25 -7.73
C LEU A 188 20.88 21.08 -6.75
N GLU A 189 21.26 22.16 -6.09
CA GLU A 189 22.07 22.08 -4.87
C GLU A 189 21.14 21.66 -3.73
N TYR A 190 21.30 20.44 -3.23
CA TYR A 190 20.60 19.95 -2.05
C TYR A 190 21.63 19.58 -0.97
N VAL A 191 21.28 19.82 0.28
CA VAL A 191 22.04 19.34 1.44
C VAL A 191 21.04 18.67 2.37
N PHE A 192 21.27 17.40 2.66
CA PHE A 192 20.55 16.72 3.72
C PHE A 192 21.14 17.13 5.07
N THR A 193 20.65 18.23 5.66
CA THR A 193 21.06 18.61 7.01
C THR A 193 20.17 17.94 8.04
N ARG A 194 20.77 17.35 9.09
CA ARG A 194 20.06 17.08 10.34
C ARG A 194 19.78 18.42 10.99
N ALA A 195 18.60 18.99 10.78
CA ALA A 195 18.22 20.11 11.59
C ALA A 195 17.59 19.61 12.87
N ASP A 196 17.99 20.26 13.95
CA ASP A 196 17.30 20.30 15.23
C ASP A 196 15.79 20.59 15.01
N GLU A 197 15.45 21.17 13.85
CA GLU A 197 14.15 21.18 13.19
C GLU A 197 14.23 20.78 11.69
N ALA A 198 14.20 19.48 11.36
CA ALA A 198 13.98 18.84 10.04
C ALA A 198 15.18 18.41 9.16
N TYR A 199 15.13 17.18 8.64
CA TYR A 199 15.73 16.90 7.34
C TYR A 199 14.82 17.58 6.30
N GLY A 200 15.35 18.53 5.52
CA GLY A 200 14.53 19.32 4.60
C GLY A 200 15.38 20.17 3.65
N VAL A 201 15.08 20.14 2.35
CA VAL A 201 15.38 21.26 1.46
C VAL A 201 14.27 22.30 1.71
N LYS A 202 14.63 23.53 2.10
CA LYS A 202 13.64 24.60 2.33
C LYS A 202 12.95 24.94 1.00
N VAL A 203 11.70 24.50 0.82
CA VAL A 203 10.85 24.86 -0.32
C VAL A 203 9.67 25.69 0.19
N GLN A 204 9.88 27.01 0.24
CA GLN A 204 8.89 28.08 0.38
C GLN A 204 8.12 28.17 1.72
N ASP A 205 8.08 29.38 2.29
CA ASP A 205 7.38 29.70 3.54
C ASP A 205 5.86 29.48 3.38
N THR A 206 5.28 28.56 4.17
CA THR A 206 3.84 28.45 4.39
C THR A 206 3.55 28.63 5.88
N ASP A 207 2.70 29.60 6.23
CA ASP A 207 2.40 30.06 7.60
C ASP A 207 1.48 29.12 8.43
N GLU A 208 1.36 27.82 8.11
CA GLU A 208 0.49 26.90 8.85
C GLU A 208 1.25 25.88 9.74
N PRO A 209 0.81 25.64 11.00
CA PRO A 209 1.49 24.78 11.96
C PRO A 209 1.01 23.33 11.94
N ASP A 210 0.78 22.75 10.76
CA ASP A 210 0.77 21.29 10.60
C ASP A 210 2.17 20.87 10.15
N ILE A 211 3.04 20.54 11.12
CA ILE A 211 4.44 20.19 10.88
C ILE A 211 4.50 18.77 10.30
N ALA A 212 4.13 18.63 9.04
CA ALA A 212 4.69 17.64 8.15
C ALA A 212 6.01 18.20 7.62
N ARG A 213 7.15 17.61 8.03
CA ARG A 213 8.45 17.98 7.46
C ARG A 213 8.58 17.23 6.15
N PHE A 214 8.94 17.91 5.06
CA PHE A 214 9.04 17.34 3.71
C PHE A 214 10.46 17.56 3.17
N VAL A 215 11.06 16.53 2.56
CA VAL A 215 12.28 16.68 1.73
C VAL A 215 11.93 16.38 0.28
N GLU A 216 11.27 17.31 -0.41
CA GLU A 216 11.02 17.16 -1.84
C GLU A 216 12.27 17.56 -2.64
N ILE A 217 13.10 16.58 -2.97
CA ILE A 217 14.10 16.74 -4.04
C ILE A 217 13.35 16.47 -5.32
N ASN A 218 12.91 17.52 -6.02
CA ASN A 218 12.44 17.44 -7.40
C ASN A 218 13.66 17.53 -8.30
N GLY A 219 14.05 16.44 -8.92
CA GLY A 219 15.37 16.31 -9.53
C GLY A 219 15.36 15.70 -10.92
N ILE A 220 15.41 16.46 -12.02
CA ILE A 220 15.46 16.00 -13.43
C ILE A 220 16.90 15.55 -13.79
N THR A 221 17.12 14.60 -14.70
CA THR A 221 18.45 14.35 -15.34
C THR A 221 18.37 14.51 -16.86
N LYS A 222 19.39 15.13 -17.48
CA LYS A 222 19.33 15.64 -18.88
C LYS A 222 19.13 14.57 -19.96
N GLU A 223 19.58 13.34 -19.73
CA GLU A 223 19.52 12.27 -20.74
C GLU A 223 18.33 11.32 -20.54
N ASN A 224 17.65 11.34 -19.39
CA ASN A 224 16.56 10.40 -19.05
C ASN A 224 15.29 11.04 -18.42
N ASP A 225 15.15 12.39 -18.30
CA ASP A 225 14.21 13.11 -17.37
C ASP A 225 13.74 12.28 -16.16
N VAL A 226 14.68 11.61 -15.49
CA VAL A 226 14.37 11.00 -14.21
C VAL A 226 14.07 12.15 -13.28
N ARG A 227 12.83 12.30 -12.81
CA ARG A 227 12.50 13.18 -11.68
C ARG A 227 12.63 12.38 -10.40
N VAL A 228 13.73 12.52 -9.67
CA VAL A 228 13.74 12.13 -8.25
C VAL A 228 12.64 12.95 -7.59
N GLN A 229 11.76 12.32 -6.80
CA GLN A 229 10.85 12.99 -5.86
C GLN A 229 10.91 12.19 -4.58
N SER A 230 11.67 12.69 -3.59
CA SER A 230 11.68 12.13 -2.25
C SER A 230 10.52 12.69 -1.46
N PHE A 231 9.77 11.83 -0.76
CA PHE A 231 8.87 12.25 0.29
C PHE A 231 9.38 11.60 1.57
N VAL A 232 9.79 12.42 2.54
CA VAL A 232 9.96 11.97 3.91
C VAL A 232 8.81 12.57 4.70
N PHE A 233 7.93 11.74 5.23
CA PHE A 233 6.87 12.19 6.13
C PHE A 233 7.39 12.18 7.57
N PHE A 234 7.26 13.31 8.26
CA PHE A 234 7.36 13.39 9.72
C PHE A 234 6.02 13.90 10.23
N ARG A 235 5.43 13.33 11.29
CA ARG A 235 4.26 13.94 11.94
C ARG A 235 4.52 14.17 13.42
N ASN A 236 4.69 15.45 13.75
CA ASN A 236 4.49 16.14 15.03
C ASN A 236 5.39 15.80 16.25
N GLU A 237 5.70 16.82 17.03
CA GLU A 237 6.58 16.85 18.22
C GLU A 237 6.05 16.08 19.43
N THR A 238 4.82 15.55 19.35
CA THR A 238 4.15 14.82 20.43
C THR A 238 3.98 13.32 20.16
N ALA A 239 4.33 12.85 18.95
CA ALA A 239 4.35 11.44 18.61
C ALA A 239 5.79 11.03 18.25
N PRO A 240 6.36 9.97 18.85
CA PRO A 240 7.63 9.43 18.38
C PRO A 240 7.51 9.06 16.89
N PHE A 241 8.64 9.04 16.19
CA PHE A 241 8.87 8.91 14.74
C PHE A 241 8.24 7.69 14.02
N ASN A 242 6.99 7.38 14.31
CA ASN A 242 6.38 6.08 14.08
C ASN A 242 6.05 5.82 12.60
N ASN A 243 5.98 6.83 11.74
CA ASN A 243 5.60 6.62 10.33
C ASN A 243 6.46 7.44 9.37
N GLN A 244 7.74 7.06 9.28
CA GLN A 244 8.66 7.59 8.28
C GLN A 244 8.53 6.80 6.99
N SER A 245 8.66 7.45 5.84
CA SER A 245 8.85 6.76 4.56
C SER A 245 9.86 7.49 3.71
N ILE A 246 10.47 6.78 2.75
CA ILE A 246 11.14 7.36 1.60
C ILE A 246 10.40 6.88 0.38
N THR A 247 10.24 7.77 -0.58
CA THR A 247 9.68 7.41 -1.88
C THR A 247 10.58 7.91 -2.98
N TYR A 248 10.57 7.25 -4.12
CA TYR A 248 11.22 7.64 -5.34
C TYR A 248 10.42 7.08 -6.51
N TYR A 249 10.13 7.92 -7.49
CA TYR A 249 9.47 7.51 -8.73
C TYR A 249 10.24 8.08 -9.91
N ASN A 250 10.44 7.30 -10.96
CA ASN A 250 10.84 7.84 -12.25
C ASN A 250 9.59 8.36 -12.98
N LEU A 251 9.41 9.68 -13.12
CA LEU A 251 8.20 10.22 -13.78
C LEU A 251 8.12 9.94 -15.28
N ARG A 252 9.24 9.65 -15.97
CA ARG A 252 9.16 9.16 -17.36
C ARG A 252 8.68 7.72 -17.44
N GLU A 253 8.81 6.96 -16.34
CA GLU A 253 8.45 5.54 -16.24
C GLU A 253 7.88 5.22 -14.87
N SER A 254 6.60 5.51 -14.69
CA SER A 254 5.91 5.25 -13.44
C SER A 254 4.94 4.08 -13.60
N LEU A 255 4.46 3.55 -12.49
CA LEU A 255 3.20 2.80 -12.55
C LEU A 255 2.13 3.66 -13.23
N ALA A 256 1.34 3.04 -14.10
CA ALA A 256 0.23 3.73 -14.75
C ALA A 256 -0.76 4.25 -13.69
N GLN A 257 -1.45 5.35 -13.99
CA GLN A 257 -2.50 5.83 -13.11
C GLN A 257 -3.57 4.74 -12.94
N ASN A 258 -3.94 4.43 -11.69
CA ASN A 258 -4.82 3.32 -11.34
C ASN A 258 -4.28 1.92 -11.72
N ALA A 259 -2.96 1.75 -11.85
CA ALA A 259 -2.37 0.44 -12.09
C ALA A 259 -2.80 -0.54 -10.99
N THR A 260 -3.46 -1.62 -11.41
CA THR A 260 -3.81 -2.75 -10.55
C THR A 260 -2.62 -3.69 -10.46
N LEU A 261 -2.26 -4.09 -9.25
CA LEU A 261 -1.28 -5.15 -9.03
C LEU A 261 -1.89 -6.49 -9.43
N SER A 262 -1.13 -7.32 -10.11
CA SER A 262 -1.53 -8.68 -10.48
C SER A 262 -0.58 -9.71 -9.90
N SER A 263 -1.13 -10.85 -9.46
CA SER A 263 -0.37 -12.03 -9.05
C SER A 263 0.28 -12.75 -10.23
N GLN A 264 -0.19 -12.48 -11.46
CA GLN A 264 0.42 -13.00 -12.67
C GLN A 264 1.78 -12.32 -12.91
N VAL A 265 2.85 -13.11 -12.90
CA VAL A 265 4.23 -12.64 -13.09
C VAL A 265 4.89 -13.21 -14.35
N GLU A 266 4.20 -14.05 -15.11
CA GLU A 266 4.68 -14.64 -16.35
C GLU A 266 3.89 -14.13 -17.56
N GLY A 267 4.52 -14.17 -18.74
CA GLY A 267 3.89 -13.74 -20.00
C GLY A 267 3.58 -12.24 -20.06
N LEU A 268 4.35 -11.44 -19.31
CA LEU A 268 4.12 -10.00 -19.19
C LEU A 268 4.31 -9.26 -20.52
N LYS A 269 3.37 -8.37 -20.84
CA LYS A 269 3.36 -7.59 -22.08
C LYS A 269 4.56 -6.65 -22.13
N ASN A 270 5.33 -6.75 -23.22
CA ASN A 270 6.52 -5.92 -23.48
C ASN A 270 7.55 -5.89 -22.32
N CYS A 271 7.59 -6.95 -21.50
CA CYS A 271 8.58 -7.14 -20.46
C CYS A 271 9.46 -8.34 -20.82
N ALA A 272 10.71 -8.08 -21.21
CA ALA A 272 11.66 -9.14 -21.55
C ALA A 272 12.35 -9.75 -20.32
N MET A 273 12.22 -9.11 -19.16
CA MET A 273 12.86 -9.50 -17.91
C MET A 273 12.09 -10.64 -17.24
N THR A 274 12.81 -11.57 -16.63
CA THR A 274 12.26 -12.65 -15.81
C THR A 274 12.10 -12.20 -14.35
N VAL A 275 11.29 -12.94 -13.56
CA VAL A 275 11.16 -12.72 -12.12
C VAL A 275 12.51 -12.75 -11.41
N SER A 276 13.37 -13.74 -11.72
CA SER A 276 14.68 -13.89 -11.08
C SER A 276 15.64 -12.74 -11.40
N GLU A 277 15.61 -12.22 -12.62
CA GLU A 277 16.39 -11.03 -13.00
C GLU A 277 15.88 -9.78 -12.27
N ALA A 278 14.56 -9.59 -12.19
CA ALA A 278 13.95 -8.49 -11.46
C ALA A 278 14.32 -8.51 -9.96
N GLU A 279 14.28 -9.69 -9.34
CA GLU A 279 14.73 -9.90 -7.97
C GLU A 279 16.21 -9.57 -7.78
N ALA A 280 17.07 -10.01 -8.71
CA ALA A 280 18.51 -9.75 -8.64
C ALA A 280 18.78 -8.24 -8.71
N VAL A 281 18.18 -7.53 -9.68
CA VAL A 281 18.30 -6.07 -9.83
C VAL A 281 17.85 -5.34 -8.56
N ALA A 282 16.69 -5.72 -7.99
CA ALA A 282 16.18 -5.10 -6.78
C ALA A 282 17.08 -5.38 -5.56
N ARG A 283 17.58 -6.62 -5.39
CA ARG A 283 18.50 -6.98 -4.29
C ARG A 283 19.83 -6.25 -4.40
N GLU A 284 20.40 -6.17 -5.60
CA GLU A 284 21.63 -5.42 -5.84
C GLU A 284 21.45 -3.93 -5.55
N PHE A 285 20.30 -3.37 -5.93
CA PHE A 285 19.96 -2.00 -5.58
C PHE A 285 19.92 -1.80 -4.06
N LEU A 286 19.16 -2.61 -3.31
CA LEU A 286 19.08 -2.52 -1.84
C LEU A 286 20.44 -2.69 -1.17
N ALA A 287 21.23 -3.67 -1.60
CA ALA A 287 22.58 -3.89 -1.08
C ALA A 287 23.48 -2.67 -1.31
N SER A 288 23.38 -2.02 -2.48
CA SER A 288 24.19 -0.85 -2.83
C SER A 288 23.90 0.39 -1.98
N ILE A 289 22.69 0.51 -1.41
CA ILE A 289 22.30 1.57 -0.48
C ILE A 289 22.46 1.16 0.99
N GLY A 290 23.01 -0.03 1.24
CA GLY A 290 23.33 -0.54 2.58
C GLY A 290 22.15 -1.23 3.29
N ILE A 291 21.10 -1.61 2.58
CA ILE A 291 19.96 -2.37 3.12
C ILE A 291 20.17 -3.85 2.81
N THR A 292 20.45 -4.65 3.84
CA THR A 292 20.82 -6.07 3.69
C THR A 292 20.00 -7.03 4.53
N ASP A 293 19.17 -6.53 5.44
CA ASP A 293 18.29 -7.29 6.33
C ASP A 293 16.88 -7.51 5.75
N MET A 294 16.73 -7.31 4.44
CA MET A 294 15.46 -7.37 3.71
C MET A 294 15.49 -8.49 2.67
N SER A 295 14.36 -9.17 2.48
CA SER A 295 14.21 -10.19 1.44
C SER A 295 12.86 -10.08 0.75
N VAL A 296 12.81 -10.48 -0.52
CA VAL A 296 11.57 -10.51 -1.31
C VAL A 296 10.55 -11.42 -0.61
N PHE A 297 9.41 -10.86 -0.26
CA PHE A 297 8.26 -11.57 0.31
C PHE A 297 7.18 -11.84 -0.74
N LEU A 298 7.00 -10.89 -1.66
CA LEU A 298 5.98 -10.94 -2.69
C LEU A 298 6.53 -10.28 -3.96
N CYS A 299 6.29 -10.91 -5.11
CA CYS A 299 6.54 -10.35 -6.44
C CYS A 299 5.22 -10.34 -7.21
N CYS A 300 4.90 -9.21 -7.82
CA CYS A 300 3.70 -8.96 -8.60
C CYS A 300 4.07 -8.34 -9.94
N SER A 301 3.09 -8.20 -10.83
CA SER A 301 3.21 -7.34 -12.00
C SER A 301 2.26 -6.14 -11.94
N ALA A 302 2.57 -5.12 -12.71
CA ALA A 302 1.72 -3.94 -12.88
C ALA A 302 1.93 -3.30 -14.25
N ASN A 303 0.93 -2.55 -14.70
CA ASN A 303 1.03 -1.74 -15.92
C ASN A 303 1.89 -0.49 -15.66
N GLN A 304 2.80 -0.22 -16.57
CA GLN A 304 3.76 0.88 -16.52
C GLN A 304 3.43 1.91 -17.60
N PHE A 305 3.38 3.17 -17.20
CA PHE A 305 3.26 4.31 -18.09
C PHE A 305 4.65 4.83 -18.48
N ASN A 306 4.85 5.09 -19.77
CA ASN A 306 6.05 5.73 -20.29
C ASN A 306 5.71 7.03 -21.04
N GLU A 307 6.18 8.17 -20.53
CA GLU A 307 5.81 9.50 -21.05
C GLU A 307 6.19 9.69 -22.53
N GLU A 308 7.28 9.07 -22.99
CA GLU A 308 7.77 9.25 -24.37
C GLU A 308 6.98 8.40 -25.37
N THR A 309 6.66 7.16 -25.02
CA THR A 309 6.04 6.19 -25.93
C THR A 309 4.53 6.07 -25.78
N ASP A 310 3.98 6.53 -24.66
CA ASP A 310 2.57 6.40 -24.32
C ASP A 310 1.80 7.72 -24.46
N GLN A 311 1.98 8.35 -25.62
CA GLN A 311 1.22 9.54 -26.02
C GLN A 311 -0.12 9.15 -26.67
N GLY A 312 -1.14 10.00 -26.50
CA GLY A 312 -2.49 9.80 -27.04
C GLY A 312 -3.40 8.90 -26.20
N ALA A 313 -4.63 8.68 -26.68
CA ALA A 313 -5.61 7.85 -25.98
C ALA A 313 -5.20 6.37 -26.00
N LYS A 314 -4.82 5.83 -24.84
CA LYS A 314 -4.49 4.41 -24.64
C LYS A 314 -5.39 3.77 -23.59
N THR A 315 -5.68 2.48 -23.78
CA THR A 315 -6.31 1.66 -22.75
C THR A 315 -5.28 1.17 -21.75
N ILE A 316 -5.71 0.76 -20.55
CA ILE A 316 -4.79 0.21 -19.54
C ILE A 316 -4.05 -1.05 -20.05
N PHE A 317 -4.65 -1.76 -21.00
CA PHE A 317 -4.09 -2.96 -21.63
C PHE A 317 -3.01 -2.65 -22.65
N ASP A 318 -2.86 -1.40 -23.09
CA ASP A 318 -1.85 -1.00 -24.08
C ASP A 318 -0.47 -0.75 -23.48
N TYR A 319 -0.43 -0.50 -22.17
CA TYR A 319 0.80 -0.25 -21.43
C TYR A 319 1.72 -1.47 -21.41
N SER A 320 3.03 -1.19 -21.36
CA SER A 320 4.01 -2.23 -21.04
C SER A 320 3.86 -2.63 -19.57
N GLN A 321 4.32 -3.83 -19.22
CA GLN A 321 4.25 -4.32 -17.85
C GLN A 321 5.63 -4.35 -17.20
N CYS A 322 5.63 -4.26 -15.88
CA CYS A 322 6.83 -4.27 -15.03
C CYS A 322 6.60 -5.17 -13.81
N TYR A 323 7.67 -5.45 -13.07
CA TYR A 323 7.57 -6.18 -11.80
C TYR A 323 7.52 -5.21 -10.62
N VAL A 324 6.72 -5.57 -9.62
CA VAL A 324 6.61 -4.88 -8.34
C VAL A 324 6.99 -5.86 -7.25
N LEU A 325 8.12 -5.60 -6.60
CA LEU A 325 8.68 -6.47 -5.56
C LEU A 325 8.49 -5.83 -4.19
N TYR A 326 7.89 -6.59 -3.27
CA TYR A 326 7.74 -6.23 -1.87
C TYR A 326 8.76 -7.01 -1.05
N PHE A 327 9.63 -6.27 -0.38
CA PHE A 327 10.61 -6.77 0.56
C PHE A 327 10.12 -6.55 1.98
N THR A 328 10.33 -7.55 2.83
CA THR A 328 10.13 -7.44 4.27
C THR A 328 11.39 -7.82 5.02
N LYS A 329 11.47 -7.36 6.28
CA LYS A 329 12.58 -7.63 7.16
C LYS A 329 12.72 -9.14 7.38
N ASN A 330 13.92 -9.67 7.21
CA ASN A 330 14.26 -11.06 7.45
C ASN A 330 15.19 -11.15 8.66
N LEU A 331 14.71 -11.81 9.70
CA LEU A 331 15.39 -11.97 10.97
C LEU A 331 15.80 -13.43 11.09
N ASN A 332 17.07 -13.71 10.84
CA ASN A 332 17.65 -15.06 10.93
C ASN A 332 16.85 -16.12 10.15
N GLY A 333 16.39 -15.78 8.94
CA GLY A 333 15.63 -16.69 8.09
C GLY A 333 14.11 -16.60 8.25
N ILE A 334 13.59 -15.79 9.17
CA ILE A 334 12.14 -15.58 9.37
C ILE A 334 11.76 -14.20 8.82
N ASN A 335 10.87 -14.16 7.83
CA ASN A 335 10.32 -12.92 7.32
C ASN A 335 9.24 -12.34 8.23
N VAL A 336 9.20 -11.01 8.31
CA VAL A 336 7.97 -10.31 8.69
C VAL A 336 6.93 -10.48 7.59
N LEU A 337 5.71 -10.81 7.99
CA LEU A 337 4.60 -11.09 7.08
C LEU A 337 4.02 -9.78 6.54
N TYR A 338 4.04 -9.63 5.22
CA TYR A 338 3.39 -8.51 4.51
C TYR A 338 1.86 -8.68 4.46
N GLN A 339 1.12 -7.58 4.41
CA GLN A 339 -0.29 -7.58 4.04
C GLN A 339 -0.59 -6.33 3.22
N ALA A 340 -1.39 -6.49 2.17
CA ALA A 340 -1.94 -5.36 1.44
C ALA A 340 -2.96 -4.60 2.32
N ASN A 341 -2.69 -3.32 2.59
CA ASN A 341 -3.56 -2.36 3.28
C ASN A 341 -4.14 -2.81 4.64
N SER A 342 -3.52 -2.36 5.74
CA SER A 342 -3.93 -2.69 7.11
C SER A 342 -4.36 -1.48 7.94
N TYR A 343 -4.84 -0.38 7.35
CA TYR A 343 -5.24 0.78 8.14
C TYR A 343 -6.70 0.69 8.61
N SER A 344 -6.94 0.87 9.90
CA SER A 344 -8.27 1.09 10.47
C SER A 344 -8.42 2.53 10.92
N ALA A 345 -9.57 3.12 10.62
CA ALA A 345 -9.95 4.45 11.08
C ALA A 345 -10.13 4.53 12.61
N GLU A 346 -10.20 3.38 13.31
CA GLU A 346 -10.37 3.32 14.76
C GLU A 346 -9.07 3.62 15.53
N ILE A 347 -7.90 3.42 14.92
CA ILE A 347 -6.64 3.86 15.51
C ILE A 347 -6.43 5.34 15.18
N PRO A 348 -6.33 6.21 16.20
CA PRO A 348 -5.89 7.58 15.98
C PRO A 348 -4.56 7.56 15.26
N PHE A 349 -4.46 8.30 14.15
CA PHE A 349 -3.32 8.26 13.24
C PHE A 349 -1.97 8.41 13.97
N GLU A 350 -1.93 9.20 15.04
CA GLU A 350 -0.73 9.43 15.87
C GLU A 350 -0.21 8.20 16.64
N ARG A 351 -1.04 7.17 16.79
CA ARG A 351 -0.68 5.88 17.44
C ARG A 351 -0.44 4.76 16.43
N TYR A 352 -0.71 5.01 15.16
CA TYR A 352 -0.54 4.01 14.11
C TYR A 352 0.94 3.89 13.71
N TRP A 353 1.47 2.67 13.80
CA TRP A 353 2.80 2.34 13.31
C TRP A 353 2.69 1.11 12.40
N PRO A 354 2.66 1.29 11.07
CA PRO A 354 2.44 0.18 10.15
C PRO A 354 3.63 -0.77 10.11
N THR A 355 3.41 -1.95 9.52
CA THR A 355 4.48 -2.91 9.24
C THR A 355 5.52 -2.30 8.29
N GLU A 356 6.80 -2.53 8.56
CA GLU A 356 7.88 -2.10 7.66
C GLU A 356 7.88 -2.92 6.38
N TYR A 357 7.99 -2.25 5.24
CA TYR A 357 8.25 -2.91 3.96
C TYR A 357 8.92 -1.97 2.98
N ILE A 358 9.60 -2.55 1.99
CA ILE A 358 10.13 -1.84 0.83
C ILE A 358 9.41 -2.36 -0.42
N ARG A 359 8.90 -1.45 -1.25
CA ARG A 359 8.43 -1.75 -2.60
C ARG A 359 9.46 -1.24 -3.61
N VAL A 360 9.87 -2.11 -4.54
CA VAL A 360 10.74 -1.75 -5.65
C VAL A 360 10.02 -2.11 -6.95
N VAL A 361 9.91 -1.16 -7.87
CA VAL A 361 9.43 -1.44 -9.23
C VAL A 361 10.62 -1.55 -10.16
N VAL A 362 10.67 -2.64 -10.93
CA VAL A 362 11.77 -2.95 -11.84
C VAL A 362 11.22 -3.18 -13.23
N ASN A 363 11.88 -2.58 -14.22
CA ASN A 363 11.60 -2.76 -15.64
C ASN A 363 12.90 -3.07 -16.42
N GLY A 364 12.81 -3.13 -17.75
CA GLY A 364 13.98 -3.41 -18.61
C GLY A 364 15.12 -2.38 -18.54
N ARG A 365 14.93 -1.25 -17.86
CA ARG A 365 15.95 -0.21 -17.63
C ARG A 365 16.53 -0.22 -16.21
N GLY A 366 16.04 -1.08 -15.32
CA GLY A 366 16.46 -1.18 -13.92
C GLY A 366 15.35 -0.76 -12.95
N VAL A 367 15.74 -0.14 -11.84
CA VAL A 367 14.80 0.33 -10.81
C VAL A 367 14.11 1.61 -11.29
N SER A 368 12.79 1.57 -11.45
CA SER A 368 11.98 2.72 -11.84
C SER A 368 11.28 3.38 -10.66
N GLU A 369 11.04 2.65 -9.57
CA GLU A 369 10.44 3.19 -8.34
C GLU A 369 10.99 2.47 -7.12
N PHE A 370 11.14 3.20 -6.01
CA PHE A 370 11.48 2.69 -4.69
C PHE A 370 10.60 3.37 -3.64
N TYR A 371 10.02 2.59 -2.75
CA TYR A 371 9.24 3.08 -1.62
C TYR A 371 9.62 2.27 -0.38
N TRP A 372 9.99 2.94 0.71
CA TRP A 372 10.27 2.31 2.00
C TRP A 372 9.37 2.92 3.05
N SER A 373 8.64 2.09 3.79
CA SER A 373 7.71 2.53 4.82
C SER A 373 8.09 2.02 6.20
N SER A 374 7.96 2.90 7.19
CA SER A 374 8.02 2.66 8.63
C SER A 374 9.21 1.82 9.12
N PRO A 375 10.45 2.25 8.83
CA PRO A 375 11.63 1.51 9.26
C PRO A 375 11.69 1.32 10.77
N TYR A 376 12.19 0.17 11.20
CA TYR A 376 12.36 -0.14 12.61
C TYR A 376 13.68 -0.80 12.93
N LYS A 377 14.08 -0.64 14.20
CA LYS A 377 15.23 -1.31 14.80
C LYS A 377 14.80 -2.24 15.91
N GLU A 378 15.55 -3.31 16.06
CA GLU A 378 15.45 -4.23 17.18
C GLU A 378 16.10 -3.58 18.41
N LEU A 379 15.50 -3.78 19.59
CA LEU A 379 16.02 -3.29 20.85
C LEU A 379 16.68 -4.42 21.65
N HIS A 380 15.88 -5.38 22.09
CA HIS A 380 16.35 -6.55 22.83
C HIS A 380 15.39 -7.72 22.63
N THR A 381 15.93 -8.94 22.76
CA THR A 381 15.15 -10.17 22.78
C THR A 381 14.44 -10.31 24.13
N ILE A 382 13.12 -10.51 24.11
CA ILE A 382 12.29 -10.76 25.29
C ILE A 382 12.32 -12.25 25.63
N ASN A 383 12.27 -13.09 24.59
CA ASN A 383 12.37 -14.55 24.68
C ASN A 383 13.17 -15.07 23.50
N GLU A 384 14.17 -15.92 23.74
CA GLU A 384 15.02 -16.50 22.69
C GLU A 384 14.29 -17.56 21.85
N ASN A 385 13.27 -18.21 22.40
CA ASN A 385 12.47 -19.20 21.69
C ASN A 385 11.14 -19.45 22.41
N VAL A 386 10.03 -18.95 21.87
CA VAL A 386 8.70 -19.24 22.41
C VAL A 386 8.18 -20.60 21.93
N GLY A 387 7.36 -21.25 22.75
CA GLY A 387 6.61 -22.43 22.33
C GLY A 387 5.50 -22.03 21.35
N LEU A 388 5.48 -22.67 20.18
CA LEU A 388 4.42 -22.51 19.20
C LEU A 388 3.37 -23.60 19.38
N LEU A 389 2.12 -23.31 19.04
CA LEU A 389 1.06 -24.31 18.96
C LEU A 389 1.36 -25.35 17.88
N ASP A 390 1.02 -26.61 18.15
CA ASP A 390 1.03 -27.66 17.13
C ASP A 390 0.16 -27.25 15.93
N PHE A 391 0.63 -27.56 14.71
CA PHE A 391 -0.06 -27.12 13.50
C PHE A 391 -1.50 -27.65 13.41
N SER A 392 -1.79 -28.83 13.98
CA SER A 392 -3.16 -29.36 14.04
C SER A 392 -4.13 -28.44 14.80
N ILE A 393 -3.66 -27.78 15.87
CA ILE A 393 -4.44 -26.79 16.63
C ILE A 393 -4.61 -25.53 15.78
N VAL A 394 -3.56 -25.10 15.08
CA VAL A 394 -3.60 -23.95 14.16
C VAL A 394 -4.62 -24.21 13.04
N GLN A 395 -4.63 -25.39 12.43
CA GLN A 395 -5.59 -25.77 11.38
C GLN A 395 -7.03 -25.70 11.88
N GLU A 396 -7.32 -26.26 13.06
CA GLU A 396 -8.66 -26.17 13.67
C GLU A 396 -9.09 -24.71 13.87
N ARG A 397 -8.17 -23.86 14.37
CA ARG A 397 -8.41 -22.44 14.58
C ARG A 397 -8.65 -21.69 13.28
N ILE A 398 -7.84 -21.92 12.25
CA ILE A 398 -8.01 -21.33 10.91
C ILE A 398 -9.40 -21.68 10.38
N GLY A 399 -9.77 -22.97 10.40
CA GLY A 399 -11.06 -23.43 9.89
C GLY A 399 -12.24 -22.77 10.59
N LYS A 400 -12.17 -22.65 11.92
CA LYS A 400 -13.20 -21.99 12.72
C LYS A 400 -13.27 -20.49 12.46
N MET A 401 -12.14 -19.79 12.41
CA MET A 401 -12.10 -18.33 12.31
C MET A 401 -12.43 -17.82 10.92
N LEU A 402 -11.99 -18.50 9.85
CA LEU A 402 -12.40 -18.16 8.48
C LEU A 402 -13.92 -18.21 8.33
N ALA A 403 -14.57 -19.26 8.83
CA ALA A 403 -16.03 -19.36 8.79
C ALA A 403 -16.72 -18.16 9.48
N MET A 404 -16.15 -17.67 10.59
CA MET A 404 -16.71 -16.55 11.37
C MET A 404 -16.46 -15.16 10.78
N GLN A 405 -15.28 -14.89 10.21
CA GLN A 405 -14.90 -13.53 9.77
C GLN A 405 -15.55 -13.11 8.45
N ILE A 406 -16.03 -14.05 7.64
CA ILE A 406 -16.58 -13.79 6.31
C ILE A 406 -18.06 -13.32 6.36
N GLU A 407 -18.66 -13.24 7.55
CA GLU A 407 -20.04 -12.75 7.74
C GLU A 407 -20.24 -11.27 7.35
N TYR A 408 -19.18 -10.46 7.31
CA TYR A 408 -19.31 -9.00 7.19
C TYR A 408 -19.32 -8.41 5.78
N ALA A 409 -19.25 -9.22 4.73
CA ALA A 409 -19.18 -8.71 3.35
C ALA A 409 -20.52 -8.81 2.58
N ALA A 410 -21.63 -8.43 3.21
CA ALA A 410 -22.90 -8.22 2.51
C ALA A 410 -23.05 -6.74 2.12
N GLU A 411 -22.28 -6.28 1.12
CA GLU A 411 -22.40 -4.89 0.63
C GLU A 411 -23.10 -4.79 -0.73
N ASP A 412 -23.09 -5.85 -1.55
CA ASP A 412 -23.72 -5.83 -2.87
C ASP A 412 -24.79 -6.93 -3.02
N PRO A 413 -26.10 -6.59 -3.06
CA PRO A 413 -27.16 -7.57 -3.26
C PRO A 413 -27.13 -8.25 -4.64
N ALA A 414 -26.31 -7.77 -5.58
CA ALA A 414 -26.11 -8.42 -6.87
C ALA A 414 -25.21 -9.68 -6.78
N ILE A 415 -24.40 -9.80 -5.73
CA ILE A 415 -23.56 -10.99 -5.49
C ILE A 415 -24.46 -12.12 -4.98
N ILE A 416 -24.55 -13.20 -5.76
CA ILE A 416 -25.36 -14.39 -5.41
C ILE A 416 -24.56 -15.48 -4.75
N ARG A 417 -23.23 -15.45 -4.89
CA ARG A 417 -22.33 -16.42 -4.29
C ARG A 417 -20.92 -15.83 -4.19
N ARG A 418 -20.21 -16.21 -3.14
CA ARG A 418 -18.79 -15.88 -2.96
C ARG A 418 -17.98 -17.14 -2.69
N ASP A 419 -16.89 -17.29 -3.43
CA ASP A 419 -15.90 -18.33 -3.18
C ASP A 419 -14.60 -17.68 -2.68
N ILE A 420 -14.14 -18.08 -1.50
CA ILE A 420 -12.87 -17.65 -0.93
C ILE A 420 -11.91 -18.82 -0.98
N ILE A 421 -10.76 -18.59 -1.62
CA ILE A 421 -9.73 -19.59 -1.86
C ILE A 421 -8.48 -19.19 -1.09
N ILE A 422 -8.16 -19.92 -0.02
CA ILE A 422 -6.88 -19.79 0.68
C ILE A 422 -5.87 -20.67 -0.04
N ASN A 423 -4.86 -20.06 -0.64
CA ASN A 423 -3.86 -20.75 -1.46
C ASN A 423 -2.45 -20.73 -0.84
N ARG A 424 -2.24 -19.99 0.25
CA ARG A 424 -0.93 -19.92 0.90
C ARG A 424 -1.06 -19.59 2.38
N ILE A 425 -0.47 -20.41 3.24
CA ILE A 425 -0.43 -20.19 4.69
C ILE A 425 1.03 -20.09 5.15
N VAL A 426 1.40 -18.97 5.75
CA VAL A 426 2.83 -18.65 6.00
C VAL A 426 3.06 -18.36 7.48
N LEU A 427 4.02 -19.05 8.08
CA LEU A 427 4.56 -18.72 9.40
C LEU A 427 5.65 -17.68 9.26
N GLY A 428 5.54 -16.59 10.01
CA GLY A 428 6.54 -15.54 10.05
C GLY A 428 6.31 -14.61 11.23
N TYR A 429 6.89 -13.41 11.18
CA TYR A 429 6.71 -12.41 12.21
C TYR A 429 5.57 -11.45 11.89
N ILE A 430 4.88 -11.01 12.93
CA ILE A 430 4.04 -9.82 12.89
C ILE A 430 4.44 -8.87 14.00
N LYS A 431 4.26 -7.57 13.74
CA LYS A 431 4.41 -6.52 14.74
C LYS A 431 3.13 -6.47 15.59
N LEU A 432 3.24 -6.84 16.86
CA LEU A 432 2.15 -6.86 17.83
C LEU A 432 2.35 -5.72 18.84
N ARG A 433 1.28 -4.96 19.09
CA ARG A 433 1.23 -3.86 20.04
C ARG A 433 0.83 -4.37 21.42
N GLU A 434 1.63 -4.05 22.43
CA GLU A 434 1.22 -4.22 23.82
C GLU A 434 0.15 -3.19 24.18
N LYS A 435 -0.95 -3.67 24.72
CA LYS A 435 -2.14 -2.85 25.01
C LYS A 435 -1.86 -1.75 26.04
N ASP A 436 -1.15 -2.10 27.11
CA ASP A 436 -0.88 -1.22 28.26
C ASP A 436 0.13 -0.11 27.93
N THR A 437 1.23 -0.45 27.26
CA THR A 437 2.36 0.45 27.02
C THR A 437 2.30 1.11 25.64
N GLY A 438 1.71 0.42 24.66
CA GLY A 438 1.80 0.78 23.24
C GLY A 438 3.12 0.41 22.58
N ASP A 439 4.07 -0.14 23.34
CA ASP A 439 5.31 -0.69 22.80
C ASP A 439 4.99 -1.86 21.87
N GLN A 440 5.84 -2.10 20.88
CA GLN A 440 5.59 -3.16 19.91
C GLN A 440 6.71 -4.18 19.89
N MET A 441 6.35 -5.40 19.58
CA MET A 441 7.24 -6.55 19.52
C MET A 441 6.95 -7.39 18.29
N LEU A 442 7.96 -8.10 17.80
CA LEU A 442 7.78 -9.10 16.76
C LEU A 442 7.41 -10.43 17.42
N VAL A 443 6.26 -10.97 17.04
CA VAL A 443 5.75 -12.26 17.51
C VAL A 443 5.51 -13.20 16.34
N PRO A 444 5.78 -14.52 16.50
CA PRO A 444 5.47 -15.49 15.46
C PRO A 444 3.96 -15.58 15.24
N ALA A 445 3.55 -15.58 13.99
CA ALA A 445 2.15 -15.61 13.57
C ALA A 445 1.97 -16.33 12.23
N TRP A 446 0.76 -16.77 11.98
CA TRP A 446 0.31 -17.39 10.73
C TRP A 446 -0.56 -16.40 9.95
N ASN A 447 -0.20 -16.13 8.69
CA ASN A 447 -1.08 -15.43 7.74
C ASN A 447 -1.68 -16.42 6.74
N CYS A 448 -2.99 -16.30 6.49
CA CYS A 448 -3.72 -17.03 5.45
C CYS A 448 -3.98 -16.10 4.26
N TYR A 449 -3.26 -16.30 3.15
CA TYR A 449 -3.40 -15.54 1.91
C TYR A 449 -4.26 -16.28 0.91
N GLY A 450 -4.91 -15.52 0.03
CA GLY A 450 -5.80 -16.06 -0.97
C GLY A 450 -6.41 -14.99 -1.85
N TYR A 451 -7.48 -15.38 -2.53
CA TYR A 451 -8.32 -14.50 -3.34
C TYR A 451 -9.79 -14.85 -3.15
N GLU A 452 -10.67 -13.96 -3.59
CA GLU A 452 -12.12 -14.22 -3.61
C GLU A 452 -12.68 -14.10 -5.03
N THR A 453 -13.72 -14.86 -5.32
CA THR A 453 -14.50 -14.78 -6.55
C THR A 453 -15.96 -14.53 -6.21
N ASN A 454 -16.47 -13.40 -6.68
CA ASN A 454 -17.87 -13.01 -6.54
C ASN A 454 -18.64 -13.41 -7.80
N HIS A 455 -19.76 -14.07 -7.62
CA HIS A 455 -20.65 -14.55 -8.68
C HIS A 455 -21.87 -13.64 -8.75
N TYR A 456 -22.24 -13.23 -9.97
CA TYR A 456 -23.38 -12.35 -10.22
C TYR A 456 -24.43 -13.05 -11.10
N ARG A 457 -25.68 -12.60 -11.01
CA ARG A 457 -26.76 -13.13 -11.89
C ARG A 457 -26.59 -12.74 -13.35
N GLU A 458 -26.05 -11.54 -13.57
CA GLU A 458 -25.92 -10.91 -14.88
C GLU A 458 -24.76 -9.92 -14.88
N GLN A 459 -24.41 -9.42 -16.06
CA GLN A 459 -23.42 -8.38 -16.25
C GLN A 459 -23.82 -7.11 -15.49
N GLN A 460 -22.92 -6.60 -14.66
CA GLN A 460 -23.20 -5.43 -13.82
C GLN A 460 -22.86 -4.12 -14.57
N PRO A 461 -23.76 -3.12 -14.59
CA PRO A 461 -23.44 -1.80 -15.12
C PRO A 461 -22.47 -1.06 -14.19
N GLY A 462 -21.37 -0.51 -14.72
CA GLY A 462 -20.56 0.47 -13.99
C GLY A 462 -19.19 0.03 -13.47
N GLY A 463 -18.53 -0.97 -14.05
CA GLY A 463 -17.05 -0.94 -14.11
C GLY A 463 -16.25 -2.18 -13.74
N TYR A 464 -16.86 -3.28 -13.28
CA TYR A 464 -16.15 -4.56 -13.16
C TYR A 464 -16.30 -5.36 -14.45
N LEU A 465 -15.19 -5.81 -15.04
CA LEU A 465 -15.21 -6.74 -16.15
C LEU A 465 -15.50 -8.14 -15.58
N LEU A 466 -16.75 -8.57 -15.65
CA LEU A 466 -17.10 -9.95 -15.31
C LEU A 466 -16.65 -10.89 -16.44
N ASP A 467 -16.33 -12.13 -16.08
CA ASP A 467 -16.05 -13.18 -17.05
C ASP A 467 -17.33 -13.69 -17.75
N GLU A 468 -17.17 -14.68 -18.64
CA GLU A 468 -18.28 -15.31 -19.37
C GLU A 468 -19.32 -16.00 -18.48
N ASN A 469 -18.97 -16.26 -17.21
CA ASN A 469 -19.83 -16.86 -16.19
C ASN A 469 -20.38 -15.83 -15.21
N ASN A 470 -20.30 -14.53 -15.53
CA ASN A 470 -20.67 -13.42 -14.65
C ASN A 470 -19.92 -13.45 -13.30
N CYS A 471 -18.65 -13.86 -13.31
CA CYS A 471 -17.80 -13.88 -12.12
C CYS A 471 -16.77 -12.76 -12.15
N TYR A 472 -16.43 -12.26 -10.96
CA TYR A 472 -15.33 -11.32 -10.75
C TYR A 472 -14.39 -11.88 -9.69
N THR A 473 -13.15 -12.15 -10.08
CA THR A 473 -12.10 -12.60 -9.15
C THR A 473 -11.27 -11.41 -8.70
N GLN A 474 -11.28 -11.17 -7.39
CA GLN A 474 -10.41 -10.22 -6.74
C GLN A 474 -9.19 -10.95 -6.17
N ASP A 475 -8.11 -10.97 -6.94
CA ASP A 475 -6.81 -11.48 -6.53
C ASP A 475 -5.85 -10.31 -6.27
N ILE A 476 -5.98 -9.69 -5.10
CA ILE A 476 -5.09 -8.62 -4.67
C ILE A 476 -3.82 -9.25 -4.10
N PRO A 477 -2.64 -9.00 -4.68
CA PRO A 477 -1.41 -9.59 -4.18
C PRO A 477 -1.13 -9.19 -2.72
N GLY A 478 -0.87 -10.19 -1.87
CA GLY A 478 -0.65 -9.98 -0.44
C GLY A 478 -1.92 -9.76 0.38
N HIS A 479 -3.10 -10.01 -0.19
CA HIS A 479 -4.34 -10.03 0.56
C HIS A 479 -4.37 -11.20 1.56
N CYS A 480 -4.63 -10.87 2.82
CA CYS A 480 -4.63 -11.81 3.93
C CYS A 480 -6.03 -11.83 4.55
N PHE A 481 -6.63 -13.02 4.60
CA PHE A 481 -7.98 -13.23 5.16
C PHE A 481 -7.97 -13.43 6.67
N LEU A 482 -6.89 -13.99 7.21
CA LEU A 482 -6.79 -14.31 8.63
C LEU A 482 -5.34 -14.25 9.10
N THR A 483 -5.12 -13.63 10.26
CA THR A 483 -3.85 -13.67 10.99
C THR A 483 -4.08 -14.30 12.35
N LEU A 484 -3.30 -15.32 12.69
CA LEU A 484 -3.32 -15.98 14.00
C LEU A 484 -1.98 -15.86 14.70
N ASN A 485 -1.98 -15.52 15.98
CA ASN A 485 -0.80 -15.64 16.82
C ASN A 485 -0.37 -17.11 16.93
N ALA A 486 0.89 -17.43 16.62
CA ALA A 486 1.37 -18.81 16.62
C ALA A 486 1.61 -19.36 18.04
N ILE A 487 1.64 -18.50 19.06
CA ILE A 487 1.91 -18.86 20.47
C ILE A 487 0.63 -19.35 21.15
N ASP A 488 -0.48 -18.64 20.99
CA ASP A 488 -1.73 -18.91 21.71
C ASP A 488 -2.96 -19.11 20.81
N GLY A 489 -2.81 -18.91 19.50
CA GLY A 489 -3.87 -19.12 18.51
C GLY A 489 -4.94 -18.03 18.50
N SER A 490 -4.71 -16.89 19.15
CA SER A 490 -5.59 -15.73 19.08
C SER A 490 -5.58 -15.10 17.68
N VAL A 491 -6.71 -14.54 17.27
CA VAL A 491 -6.81 -13.73 16.04
C VAL A 491 -6.14 -12.39 16.30
N ILE A 492 -5.26 -11.97 15.39
CA ILE A 492 -4.64 -10.64 15.44
C ILE A 492 -5.34 -9.76 14.41
N ASP A 493 -5.97 -8.68 14.86
CA ASP A 493 -6.44 -7.64 13.97
C ASP A 493 -5.24 -6.76 13.57
N ARG A 494 -4.79 -6.90 12.33
CA ARG A 494 -3.61 -6.16 11.83
C ARG A 494 -3.82 -4.66 11.72
N SER A 495 -5.08 -4.22 11.72
CA SER A 495 -5.43 -2.81 11.72
C SER A 495 -5.37 -2.18 13.10
N LEU A 496 -5.55 -2.99 14.14
CA LEU A 496 -5.40 -2.59 15.54
C LEU A 496 -4.02 -2.95 16.12
N GLY A 497 -3.33 -3.91 15.50
CA GLY A 497 -2.05 -4.44 15.92
C GLY A 497 -2.12 -5.41 17.11
N TYR A 498 -3.28 -5.95 17.48
CA TYR A 498 -3.46 -6.91 18.58
C TYR A 498 -4.64 -7.85 18.40
#